data_AF-K1S1F4-F1
#
_entry.id   AF-K1S1F4-F1
#
_cell.length_a   1.000
_cell.length_b   1.000
_cell.length_c   1.000
_cell.angle_alpha   90.00
_cell.angle_beta   90.00
_cell.angle_gamma   90.00
#
_symmetry.space_group_name_H-M   'P 1'
#
loop_
_entity.id
_entity.type
_entity.pdbx_description
1 polymer ?
#
loop_
_entity_poly.entity_id
_entity_poly.type
_entity_poly.pdbx_seq_one_letter_code
_entity_poly.pdbx_strand_id
1 'polypeptide(L)'
;IRRTTKEVHKSRLKRRDEMRTNYMMTVDDVMNELGVKRSKAYSILKQLNDELAKEGYVAVRGKIPRLYWETKFYGCSQRAG
;
A
#
# COMPACT_ATOMS: atom_id res chain seq x y z
N ILE A 1 31.85 -3.96 -6.72
CA ILE A 1 30.71 -4.48 -7.52
C ILE A 1 30.02 -3.30 -8.21
N ARG A 2 30.26 -3.07 -9.50
CA ARG A 2 29.62 -1.97 -10.26
C ARG A 2 28.20 -2.41 -10.65
N ARG A 3 27.17 -1.76 -10.09
CA ARG A 3 25.79 -1.98 -10.51
C ARG A 3 25.63 -1.53 -11.97
N THR A 4 24.98 -2.35 -12.78
CA THR A 4 24.76 -2.07 -14.20
C THR A 4 23.77 -0.91 -14.37
N THR A 5 23.86 -0.20 -15.50
CA THR A 5 22.98 0.93 -15.83
C THR A 5 21.48 0.58 -15.76
N LYS A 6 21.12 -0.69 -16.03
CA LYS A 6 19.74 -1.20 -15.90
C LYS A 6 19.26 -1.23 -14.45
N GLU A 7 20.09 -1.65 -13.50
CA GLU A 7 19.77 -1.70 -12.06
C GLU A 7 19.59 -0.30 -11.46
N VAL A 8 20.43 0.65 -11.88
CA VAL A 8 20.35 2.05 -11.45
C VAL A 8 19.11 2.74 -12.02
N HIS A 9 18.74 2.44 -13.27
CA HIS A 9 17.53 3.00 -13.88
C HIS A 9 16.25 2.43 -13.23
N LYS A 10 16.22 1.12 -12.98
CA LYS A 10 15.09 0.44 -12.31
C LYS A 10 14.87 0.95 -10.88
N SER A 11 15.94 1.16 -10.12
CA SER A 11 15.86 1.73 -8.76
C SER A 11 15.42 3.21 -8.75
N ARG A 12 15.78 4.00 -9.77
CA ARG A 12 15.28 5.38 -9.92
C ARG A 12 13.80 5.44 -10.33
N LEU A 13 13.33 4.54 -11.19
CA LEU A 13 11.91 4.42 -11.50
C LEU A 13 11.10 4.01 -10.27
N LYS A 14 11.57 3.00 -9.54
CA LYS A 14 10.92 2.52 -8.31
C LYS A 14 10.75 3.62 -7.26
N ARG A 15 11.81 4.39 -6.97
CA ARG A 15 11.74 5.52 -6.02
C ARG A 15 10.80 6.64 -6.46
N ARG A 16 10.64 6.83 -7.77
CA ARG A 16 9.75 7.86 -8.35
C ARG A 16 8.29 7.41 -8.35
N ASP A 17 8.02 6.11 -8.51
CA ASP A 17 6.69 5.53 -8.31
C ASP A 17 6.31 5.57 -6.82
N GLU A 18 7.20 5.16 -5.92
CA GLU A 18 6.99 5.19 -4.45
C GLU A 18 6.58 6.59 -3.95
N MET A 19 7.16 7.68 -4.50
CA MET A 19 6.73 9.05 -4.18
C MET A 19 5.40 9.49 -4.81
N ARG A 20 4.97 8.88 -5.92
CA ARG A 20 3.70 9.22 -6.61
C ARG A 20 2.52 8.39 -6.10
N THR A 21 2.75 7.21 -5.52
CA THR A 21 1.71 6.29 -5.03
C THR A 21 1.29 6.51 -3.59
N ASN A 22 1.54 7.69 -2.99
CA ASN A 22 1.13 7.95 -1.60
C ASN A 22 -0.40 7.85 -1.38
N TYR A 23 -1.19 7.85 -2.46
CA TYR A 23 -2.65 7.75 -2.42
C TYR A 23 -3.19 6.31 -2.31
N MET A 24 -2.38 5.27 -2.52
CA MET A 24 -2.81 3.86 -2.46
C MET A 24 -1.95 3.08 -1.47
N MET A 25 -2.60 2.29 -0.62
CA MET A 25 -1.95 1.26 0.17
C MET A 25 -1.80 -0.01 -0.63
N THR A 26 -0.58 -0.52 -0.70
CA THR A 26 -0.25 -1.82 -1.28
C THR A 26 -0.15 -2.90 -0.21
N VAL A 27 0.01 -4.15 -0.63
CA VAL A 27 0.28 -5.29 0.27
C VAL A 27 1.51 -5.03 1.12
N ASP A 28 2.57 -4.46 0.53
CA ASP A 28 3.83 -4.24 1.23
C ASP A 28 3.67 -3.13 2.29
N ASP A 29 2.89 -2.08 2.00
CA ASP A 29 2.53 -1.06 2.98
C ASP A 29 1.75 -1.67 4.16
N VAL A 30 0.73 -2.47 3.89
CA VAL A 30 -0.07 -3.14 4.93
C VAL A 30 0.78 -4.09 5.79
N MET A 31 1.74 -4.78 5.17
CA MET A 31 2.69 -5.61 5.92
C MET A 31 3.57 -4.77 6.85
N ASN A 32 4.08 -3.64 6.37
CA ASN A 32 4.94 -2.75 7.16
C ASN A 32 4.17 -2.08 8.30
N GLU A 33 2.96 -1.59 8.03
CA GLU A 33 2.12 -0.89 9.02
C GLU A 33 1.60 -1.82 10.12
N LEU A 34 1.21 -3.05 9.78
CA LEU A 34 0.65 -3.99 10.74
C LEU A 34 1.64 -5.05 11.27
N GLY A 35 2.86 -5.10 10.72
CA GLY A 35 3.85 -6.14 11.06
C GLY A 35 3.42 -7.56 10.71
N VAL A 36 2.53 -7.72 9.71
CA VAL A 36 1.96 -9.02 9.34
C VAL A 36 2.66 -9.63 8.12
N LYS A 37 2.55 -10.96 7.99
CA LYS A 37 3.01 -11.66 6.79
C LYS A 37 2.11 -11.36 5.57
N ARG A 38 2.70 -11.52 4.38
CA ARG A 38 2.07 -11.25 3.07
C ARG A 38 0.68 -11.89 2.90
N SER A 39 0.52 -13.15 3.32
CA SER A 39 -0.77 -13.85 3.23
C SER A 39 -1.87 -13.14 4.01
N LYS A 40 -1.56 -12.67 5.23
CA LYS A 40 -2.51 -11.96 6.08
C LYS A 40 -2.81 -10.56 5.52
N ALA A 41 -1.81 -9.86 5.00
CA ALA A 41 -2.01 -8.56 4.33
C ALA A 41 -2.95 -8.68 3.12
N TYR A 42 -2.81 -9.73 2.29
CA TYR A 42 -3.75 -9.99 1.20
C TYR A 42 -5.18 -10.25 1.68
N SER A 43 -5.35 -10.99 2.78
CA SER A 43 -6.68 -11.23 3.34
C SER A 43 -7.34 -9.94 3.84
N ILE A 44 -6.58 -9.06 4.50
CA ILE A 44 -7.06 -7.76 4.98
C ILE A 44 -7.45 -6.87 3.80
N LEU A 45 -6.58 -6.74 2.79
CA LEU A 45 -6.88 -5.96 1.60
C LEU A 45 -8.08 -6.49 0.82
N LYS A 46 -8.30 -7.81 0.81
CA LYS A 46 -9.49 -8.41 0.22
C LYS A 46 -10.76 -7.98 0.97
N GLN A 47 -10.75 -8.08 2.30
CA GLN A 47 -11.90 -7.67 3.12
C GLN A 47 -12.25 -6.19 2.91
N LEU A 48 -11.25 -5.31 2.92
CA LEU A 48 -11.46 -3.88 2.69
C LEU A 48 -11.96 -3.55 1.28
N ASN A 49 -11.48 -4.28 0.27
CA ASN A 49 -11.99 -4.16 -1.10
C ASN A 49 -13.44 -4.65 -1.22
N ASP A 50 -13.80 -5.73 -0.51
CA ASP A 50 -15.18 -6.22 -0.48
C ASP A 50 -16.13 -5.21 0.20
N GLU A 51 -15.67 -4.51 1.23
CA GLU A 51 -16.39 -3.39 1.87
C GLU A 51 -16.53 -2.19 0.92
N LEU A 52 -15.43 -1.75 0.30
CA LEU A 52 -15.44 -0.67 -0.70
C LEU A 52 -16.45 -0.95 -1.82
N ALA A 53 -16.47 -2.18 -2.35
CA ALA A 53 -17.40 -2.58 -3.39
C ALA A 53 -18.86 -2.54 -2.90
N LYS A 54 -19.13 -2.93 -1.65
CA LYS A 54 -20.47 -2.84 -1.04
C LYS A 54 -20.93 -1.40 -0.85
N GLU A 55 -20.00 -0.49 -0.55
CA GLU A 55 -20.25 0.95 -0.45
C GLU A 55 -20.41 1.63 -1.82
N GLY A 56 -20.26 0.88 -2.92
CA GLY A 56 -20.42 1.39 -4.30
C GLY A 56 -19.14 1.94 -4.93
N TYR A 57 -17.99 1.78 -4.29
CA TYR A 57 -16.70 2.20 -4.82
C TYR A 57 -16.07 1.12 -5.72
N VAL A 58 -15.14 1.56 -6.58
CA VAL A 58 -14.32 0.65 -7.38
C VAL A 58 -13.23 0.04 -6.51
N ALA A 59 -13.28 -1.28 -6.34
CA ALA A 59 -12.27 -2.07 -5.64
C ALA A 59 -11.16 -2.56 -6.59
N VAL A 60 -9.91 -2.58 -6.12
CA VAL A 60 -8.76 -3.04 -6.92
C VAL A 60 -7.95 -4.07 -6.15
N ARG A 61 -7.81 -5.28 -6.70
CA ARG A 61 -7.11 -6.37 -6.01
C ARG A 61 -5.67 -5.98 -5.64
N GLY A 62 -5.32 -6.21 -4.36
CA GLY A 62 -3.97 -6.03 -3.85
C GLY A 62 -3.60 -4.59 -3.50
N LYS A 63 -4.54 -3.65 -3.59
CA LYS A 63 -4.37 -2.28 -3.10
C LYS A 63 -5.70 -1.66 -2.66
N ILE A 64 -5.65 -0.60 -1.89
CA ILE A 64 -6.82 0.22 -1.53
C ILE A 64 -6.42 1.69 -1.46
N PRO A 65 -7.35 2.65 -1.57
CA PRO A 65 -7.04 4.05 -1.29
C PRO A 65 -6.51 4.23 0.14
N ARG A 66 -5.41 4.97 0.32
CA ARG A 66 -4.85 5.29 1.64
C ARG A 66 -5.87 6.03 2.51
N LEU A 67 -6.68 6.90 1.91
CA LEU A 67 -7.77 7.59 2.59
C LEU A 67 -8.76 6.60 3.22
N TYR A 68 -9.13 5.53 2.51
CA TYR A 68 -10.06 4.52 3.04
C TYR A 68 -9.43 3.68 4.15
N TRP A 69 -8.13 3.46 4.10
CA TRP A 69 -7.44 2.83 5.23
C TRP A 69 -7.45 3.72 6.46
N GLU A 70 -7.15 5.02 6.32
CA GLU A 70 -7.11 5.95 7.44
C GLU A 70 -8.47 6.09 8.14
N THR A 71 -9.58 5.92 7.42
CA THR A 71 -10.91 5.88 8.04
C THR A 71 -11.17 4.59 8.84
N LYS A 72 -10.58 3.45 8.45
CA LYS A 72 -10.79 2.14 9.10
C LYS A 72 -9.78 1.87 10.21
N PHE A 73 -8.56 2.37 10.06
CA PHE A 73 -7.46 2.28 11.00
C PHE A 73 -7.12 3.68 11.53
N TYR A 74 -7.98 4.18 12.43
CA TYR A 74 -7.75 5.46 13.11
C TYR A 74 -6.40 5.45 13.85
N GLY A 75 -5.60 6.52 13.68
CA GLY A 75 -4.39 6.78 14.48
C GLY A 75 -3.04 6.48 13.83
N CYS A 76 -2.99 5.87 12.64
CA CYS A 76 -1.72 5.61 11.94
C CYS A 76 -1.02 6.91 11.44
N SER A 77 -1.75 8.03 11.32
CA SER A 77 -1.20 9.36 11.04
C SER A 77 -0.57 10.06 12.26
N GLN A 78 -0.70 9.53 13.49
CA GLN A 78 -0.09 10.11 14.69
C GLN A 78 1.24 9.43 15.05
N ARG A 79 2.20 9.47 14.13
CA ARG A 79 3.63 9.33 14.46
C ARG A 79 4.42 10.48 13.83
N ALA A 80 4.05 11.69 14.24
CA ALA A 80 4.89 12.87 14.15
C ALA A 80 4.68 13.67 15.45
N GLY A 81 5.22 13.13 16.53
CA GLY A 81 5.49 13.80 17.80
C GLY A 81 6.93 13.49 18.18
#